data_AF-A0A1G1HFE9-F1
#
_entry.id   AF-A0A1G1HFE9-F1
#
_cell.length_a   1.000
_cell.length_b   1.000
_cell.length_c   1.000
_cell.angle_alpha   90.00
_cell.angle_beta   90.00
_cell.angle_gamma   90.00
#
_symmetry.space_group_name_H-M   'P 1'
#
loop_
_entity.id
_entity.type
_entity.pdbx_description
1 polymer ?
#
loop_
_entity_poly.entity_id
_entity_poly.type
_entity_poly.pdbx_seq_one_letter_code
_entity_poly.pdbx_strand_id
1 'polypeptide(L)'
;MSFYCVIKTEMANKKYIIAALVEMQKRGEITNYLVNEKKEKIEVDRDGELVNITKEKATNNFEVSGISRPAREIANRLKQFYAYESIKDNLPLDFEIAKETEEAGEIVILLKD
;
A
#
# COMPACT_ATOMS: atom_id res chain seq x y z
N MET A 1 -14.31 15.12 13.00
CA MET A 1 -13.28 14.50 13.88
C MET A 1 -12.42 13.59 13.04
N SER A 2 -11.10 13.81 13.03
CA SER A 2 -10.12 12.91 12.41
C SER A 2 -9.73 11.84 13.43
N PHE A 3 -10.04 10.57 13.15
CA PHE A 3 -9.63 9.46 14.01
C PHE A 3 -8.30 8.90 13.50
N TYR A 4 -7.38 8.63 14.41
CA TYR A 4 -6.18 7.85 14.08
C TYR A 4 -6.60 6.39 13.84
N CYS A 5 -6.15 5.79 12.75
CA CYS A 5 -6.37 4.37 12.47
C CYS A 5 -5.07 3.64 12.21
N VAL A 6 -5.09 2.33 12.45
CA VAL A 6 -4.04 1.39 12.06
C VAL A 6 -4.73 0.29 11.27
N ILE A 7 -4.31 0.10 10.02
CA ILE A 7 -4.85 -0.88 9.08
C ILE A 7 -3.78 -1.94 8.90
N LYS A 8 -4.04 -3.14 9.42
CA LYS A 8 -3.15 -4.28 9.21
C LYS A 8 -3.31 -4.78 7.77
N THR A 9 -2.20 -5.08 7.12
CA THR A 9 -2.21 -5.64 5.77
C THR A 9 -1.58 -7.02 5.78
N GLU A 10 -1.84 -7.79 4.73
CA GLU A 10 -1.22 -9.11 4.52
C GLU A 10 0.09 -9.01 3.72
N MET A 11 0.49 -7.79 3.32
CA MET A 11 1.69 -7.57 2.54
C MET A 11 2.94 -7.77 3.40
N ALA A 12 3.81 -8.71 3.03
CA ALA A 12 5.05 -8.98 3.77
C ALA A 12 6.30 -8.43 3.04
N ASN A 13 6.23 -8.17 1.74
CA ASN A 13 7.40 -7.86 0.93
C ASN A 13 7.60 -6.35 0.71
N LYS A 14 8.68 -5.81 1.29
CA LYS A 14 9.06 -4.39 1.18
C LYS A 14 9.32 -3.94 -0.27
N LYS A 15 9.87 -4.81 -1.13
CA LYS A 15 10.19 -4.46 -2.54
C LYS A 15 8.93 -4.00 -3.27
N TYR A 16 7.84 -4.76 -3.14
CA TYR A 16 6.57 -4.45 -3.80
C TYR A 16 5.83 -3.28 -3.16
N ILE A 17 6.00 -3.06 -1.85
CA ILE A 17 5.51 -1.84 -1.21
C ILE A 17 6.19 -0.60 -1.80
N ILE A 18 7.51 -0.64 -1.97
CA ILE A 18 8.23 0.48 -2.59
C ILE A 18 7.81 0.65 -4.05
N ALA A 19 7.72 -0.44 -4.82
CA ALA A 19 7.28 -0.38 -6.22
C ALA A 19 5.87 0.23 -6.34
N ALA A 20 4.94 -0.17 -5.46
CA ALA A 20 3.61 0.39 -5.40
C ALA A 20 3.61 1.89 -5.05
N LEU A 21 4.41 2.32 -4.07
CA LEU A 21 4.54 3.74 -3.73
C LEU A 21 5.13 4.58 -4.86
N VAL A 22 6.09 4.03 -5.63
CA VAL A 22 6.64 4.68 -6.83
C VAL A 22 5.55 4.92 -7.86
N GLU A 23 4.70 3.93 -8.13
CA GLU A 23 3.59 4.07 -9.08
C GLU A 23 2.53 5.07 -8.58
N MET A 24 2.21 5.05 -7.27
CA MET A 24 1.31 6.03 -6.65
C MET A 24 1.85 7.46 -6.77
N GLN A 25 3.16 7.67 -6.60
CA GLN A 25 3.78 8.98 -6.75
C GLN A 25 3.74 9.47 -8.20
N LYS A 26 4.04 8.59 -9.18
CA LYS A 26 3.97 8.93 -10.61
C LYS A 26 2.56 9.34 -11.05
N ARG A 27 1.53 8.75 -10.44
CA ARG A 27 0.12 9.04 -10.69
C ARG A 27 -0.40 10.27 -9.94
N GLY A 28 0.42 10.87 -9.08
CA GLY A 28 0.04 12.04 -8.27
C GLY A 28 -0.90 11.70 -7.11
N GLU A 29 -1.00 10.43 -6.71
CA GLU A 29 -1.85 10.00 -5.58
C GLU A 29 -1.21 10.29 -4.22
N ILE A 30 0.13 10.37 -4.20
CA ILE A 30 0.93 10.81 -3.05
C ILE A 30 1.90 11.87 -3.51
N THR A 31 2.25 12.77 -2.61
CA THR A 31 3.20 13.87 -2.88
C THR A 31 4.63 13.35 -2.79
N ASN A 32 4.94 12.63 -1.70
CA ASN A 32 6.28 12.10 -1.47
C ASN A 32 6.26 10.88 -0.55
N TYR A 33 7.34 10.12 -0.53
CA TYR A 33 7.57 9.08 0.48
C TYR A 33 9.04 9.03 0.90
N LEU A 34 9.29 8.69 2.16
CA LEU A 34 10.62 8.57 2.74
C LEU A 34 10.80 7.18 3.35
N VAL A 35 11.77 6.44 2.85
CA VAL A 35 12.09 5.09 3.34
C VAL A 35 13.16 5.20 4.42
N ASN A 36 12.81 4.78 5.64
CA ASN A 36 13.77 4.60 6.73
C ASN A 36 14.18 3.13 6.83
N GLU A 37 15.32 2.81 6.23
CA GLU A 37 15.83 1.43 6.20
C GLU A 37 16.14 0.87 7.58
N LYS A 38 16.60 1.71 8.51
CA LYS A 38 16.99 1.27 9.87
C LYS A 38 15.80 0.88 10.74
N LYS A 39 14.60 1.39 10.43
CA LYS A 39 13.40 1.21 11.25
C LYS A 39 12.30 0.40 10.56
N GLU A 40 12.56 -0.14 9.36
CA GLU A 40 11.54 -0.75 8.49
C GLU A 40 10.24 0.08 8.43
N LYS A 41 10.43 1.40 8.35
CA LYS A 41 9.37 2.40 8.35
C LYS A 41 9.41 3.18 7.05
N ILE A 42 8.24 3.43 6.48
CA ILE A 42 8.08 4.30 5.32
C ILE A 42 7.08 5.40 5.71
N GLU A 43 7.47 6.64 5.54
CA GLU A 43 6.62 7.80 5.76
C GLU A 43 6.09 8.24 4.40
N VAL A 44 4.78 8.39 4.27
CA VAL A 44 4.10 8.76 3.03
C VAL A 44 3.38 10.07 3.29
N ASP A 45 3.66 11.06 2.46
CA ASP A 45 2.99 12.35 2.48
C ASP A 45 1.99 12.42 1.33
N ARG A 46 0.75 12.75 1.69
CA ARG A 46 -0.33 13.01 0.74
C ARG A 46 -0.95 14.35 1.05
N ASP A 47 -0.57 15.36 0.28
CA ASP A 47 -1.08 16.73 0.38
C ASP A 47 -0.99 17.31 1.81
N GLY A 48 0.07 16.96 2.55
CA GLY A 48 0.31 17.39 3.93
C GLY A 48 -0.27 16.45 4.99
N GLU A 49 -1.00 15.39 4.60
CA GLU A 49 -1.47 14.34 5.51
C GLU A 49 -0.44 13.20 5.56
N LEU A 50 0.22 13.05 6.71
CA LEU A 50 1.24 12.01 6.93
C LEU A 50 0.62 10.66 7.26
N VAL A 51 1.08 9.62 6.55
CA VAL A 51 0.76 8.21 6.77
C VAL A 51 2.05 7.43 6.96
N ASN A 52 2.07 6.52 7.93
CA ASN A 52 3.21 5.68 8.23
C ASN A 52 2.91 4.23 7.83
N ILE A 53 3.82 3.62 7.08
CA ILE A 53 3.83 2.19 6.78
C ILE A 53 4.94 1.56 7.61
N THR A 54 4.60 0.68 8.54
CA THR A 54 5.53 0.03 9.47
C THR A 54 5.42 -1.47 9.37
N LYS A 55 6.50 -2.19 9.65
CA LYS A 55 6.45 -3.64 9.75
C LYS A 55 6.01 -4.08 11.14
N GLU A 56 4.94 -4.85 11.22
CA GLU A 56 4.47 -5.48 12.45
C GLU A 56 5.38 -6.65 12.81
N LYS A 57 6.01 -6.60 13.98
CA LYS A 57 6.97 -7.62 14.43
C LYS A 57 6.34 -9.01 14.64
N ALA A 58 5.05 -9.06 14.98
CA ALA A 58 4.37 -10.31 15.33
C ALA A 58 4.02 -11.16 14.11
N THR A 59 3.58 -10.51 13.03
CA THR A 59 3.12 -11.16 11.79
C THR A 59 4.13 -11.07 10.66
N ASN A 60 5.15 -10.21 10.80
CA ASN A 60 6.11 -9.84 9.76
C ASN A 60 5.48 -9.12 8.56
N ASN A 61 4.21 -8.73 8.67
CA ASN A 61 3.46 -7.99 7.66
C ASN A 61 3.58 -6.48 7.89
N PHE A 62 3.25 -5.69 6.86
CA PHE A 62 3.19 -4.24 6.98
C PHE A 62 1.82 -3.77 7.46
N GLU A 63 1.79 -2.71 8.23
CA GLU A 63 0.60 -1.99 8.66
C GLU A 63 0.66 -0.54 8.19
N VAL A 64 -0.49 0.03 7.87
CA VAL A 64 -0.65 1.42 7.45
C VAL A 64 -1.33 2.19 8.57
N SER A 65 -0.71 3.26 9.06
CA SER A 65 -1.21 4.03 10.20
C SER A 65 -1.22 5.53 9.93
N GLY A 66 -2.22 6.25 10.43
CA GLY A 66 -2.37 7.68 10.19
C GLY A 66 -3.80 8.16 10.41
N ILE A 67 -4.14 9.31 9.82
CA ILE A 67 -5.52 9.80 9.80
C ILE A 67 -6.38 8.82 8.98
N SER A 68 -7.58 8.51 9.49
CA SER A 68 -8.42 7.42 8.99
C SER A 68 -8.66 7.41 7.49
N ARG A 69 -8.98 8.57 6.90
CA ARG A 69 -9.26 8.70 5.47
C ARG A 69 -8.00 8.48 4.61
N PRO A 70 -6.90 9.24 4.78
CA PRO A 70 -5.66 9.00 4.04
C PRO A 70 -5.10 7.59 4.20
N ALA A 71 -5.08 7.07 5.42
CA ALA A 71 -4.54 5.75 5.69
C ALA A 71 -5.35 4.66 4.98
N ARG A 72 -6.68 4.77 4.92
CA ARG A 72 -7.53 3.81 4.22
C ARG A 72 -7.40 3.88 2.70
N GLU A 73 -7.36 5.08 2.15
CA GLU A 73 -7.19 5.29 0.71
C GLU A 73 -5.80 4.80 0.26
N ILE A 74 -4.74 5.12 1.01
CA ILE A 74 -3.39 4.61 0.74
C ILE A 74 -3.35 3.10 0.89
N ALA A 75 -3.91 2.52 1.95
CA ALA A 75 -3.90 1.06 2.14
C ALA A 75 -4.58 0.32 0.98
N ASN A 76 -5.72 0.83 0.49
CA ASN A 76 -6.42 0.22 -0.64
C ASN A 76 -5.61 0.30 -1.93
N ARG A 77 -5.09 1.49 -2.30
CA ARG A 77 -4.28 1.67 -3.51
C ARG A 77 -2.97 0.89 -3.43
N LEU A 78 -2.34 0.86 -2.26
CA LEU A 78 -1.12 0.11 -2.01
C LEU A 78 -1.33 -1.39 -2.27
N LYS A 79 -2.43 -1.98 -1.79
CA LYS A 79 -2.73 -3.39 -2.07
C LYS A 79 -2.98 -3.65 -3.56
N GLN A 80 -3.63 -2.73 -4.28
CA GLN A 80 -3.87 -2.87 -5.73
C GLN A 80 -2.55 -2.90 -6.52
N PHE A 81 -1.65 -1.94 -6.27
CA PHE A 81 -0.36 -1.93 -6.95
C PHE A 81 0.55 -3.08 -6.50
N TYR A 82 0.50 -3.47 -5.23
CA TYR A 82 1.20 -4.66 -4.74
C TYR A 82 0.76 -5.92 -5.49
N ALA A 83 -0.56 -6.11 -5.66
CA ALA A 83 -1.09 -7.23 -6.42
C ALA A 83 -0.58 -7.20 -7.86
N TYR A 84 -0.66 -6.04 -8.49
CA TYR A 84 -0.23 -5.85 -9.87
C TYR A 84 1.26 -6.17 -10.08
N GLU A 85 2.14 -5.65 -9.22
CA GLU A 85 3.58 -5.91 -9.30
C GLU A 85 3.92 -7.38 -8.97
N SER A 86 3.19 -8.00 -8.04
CA SER A 86 3.34 -9.42 -7.72
C SER A 86 2.90 -10.33 -8.88
N ILE A 87 1.82 -9.97 -9.61
CA ILE A 87 1.35 -10.69 -10.80
C ILE A 87 2.39 -10.60 -11.92
N LYS A 88 2.96 -9.42 -12.17
CA LYS A 88 4.04 -9.25 -13.17
C LYS A 88 5.24 -10.16 -12.90
N ASP A 89 5.63 -10.27 -11.63
CA ASP A 89 6.75 -11.12 -11.20
C ASP A 89 6.34 -12.59 -11.02
N ASN A 90 5.10 -12.96 -11.36
CA ASN A 90 4.51 -14.31 -11.25
C ASN A 90 4.66 -14.92 -9.84
N LEU A 91 4.47 -14.10 -8.81
CA LEU A 91 4.59 -14.51 -7.41
C LEU A 91 3.23 -14.84 -6.79
N PRO A 92 3.20 -15.77 -5.82
CA PRO A 92 2.00 -16.03 -5.05
C PRO A 92 1.59 -14.76 -4.30
N LEU A 93 0.31 -14.43 -4.38
CA LEU A 93 -0.27 -13.30 -3.67
C LEU A 93 -0.57 -13.69 -2.24
N ASP A 94 -0.32 -12.77 -1.32
CA ASP A 94 -0.58 -12.94 0.11
C ASP A 94 -2.08 -12.75 0.47
N PHE A 95 -2.95 -12.50 -0.53
CA PHE A 95 -4.39 -12.22 -0.35
C PHE A 95 -5.24 -12.67 -1.55
N GLU A 96 -6.55 -12.87 -1.33
CA GLU A 96 -7.48 -13.29 -2.38
C GLU A 96 -7.94 -12.13 -3.28
N ILE A 97 -7.74 -12.27 -4.60
CA ILE A 97 -8.32 -11.37 -5.61
C ILE A 97 -9.77 -11.77 -5.86
N ALA A 98 -10.71 -10.85 -5.66
CA ALA A 98 -12.13 -11.05 -5.98
C ALA A 98 -12.40 -10.87 -7.47
N LYS A 99 -11.78 -9.87 -8.11
CA LYS A 99 -11.97 -9.59 -9.54
C LYS A 99 -10.77 -8.84 -10.11
N GLU A 100 -10.36 -9.19 -11.32
CA GLU A 100 -9.43 -8.40 -12.13
C GLU A 100 -10.21 -7.83 -13.32
N THR A 101 -10.12 -6.53 -13.52
CA THR A 101 -10.75 -5.84 -14.66
C THR A 101 -9.75 -4.88 -15.29
N GLU A 102 -9.59 -4.96 -16.60
CA GLU A 102 -8.79 -3.99 -17.36
C GLU A 102 -9.74 -2.90 -17.89
N GLU A 103 -9.61 -1.67 -17.37
CA GLU A 103 -10.36 -0.51 -17.83
C GLU A 103 -9.39 0.56 -18.32
N ALA A 104 -9.54 0.99 -19.58
CA ALA A 104 -8.75 2.07 -20.19
C ALA A 104 -7.22 1.90 -20.11
N GLY A 105 -6.72 0.66 -20.11
CA GLY A 105 -5.29 0.34 -19.97
C GLY A 105 -4.79 0.33 -18.51
N GLU A 106 -5.70 0.39 -17.54
CA GLU A 106 -5.42 0.21 -16.11
C GLU A 106 -5.99 -1.12 -15.63
N ILE A 107 -5.16 -1.92 -14.97
CA ILE A 107 -5.60 -3.13 -14.29
C ILE A 107 -6.16 -2.72 -12.92
N VAL A 108 -7.48 -2.82 -12.79
CA VAL A 108 -8.22 -2.60 -11.55
C VAL A 108 -8.37 -3.95 -10.86
N ILE A 109 -7.70 -4.09 -9.73
CA ILE A 109 -7.75 -5.30 -8.89
C ILE A 109 -8.72 -5.04 -7.74
N LEU A 110 -9.80 -5.81 -7.71
CA LEU A 110 -10.78 -5.81 -6.65
C LEU A 110 -10.41 -6.95 -5.68
N LEU A 111 -10.18 -6.58 -4.42
CA LEU A 111 -9.78 -7.51 -3.37
C LEU A 111 -11.03 -8.05 -2.68
N LYS A 112 -11.00 -9.31 -2.26
CA LYS A 112 -12.07 -9.89 -1.48
C LYS A 112 -11.97 -9.35 -0.05
N ASP A 113 -13.08 -8.85 0.49
CA ASP A 113 -13.21 -8.47 1.90
C ASP A 113 -13.21 -9.71 2.81
#